data_AF-A0A958L8Y7-F1
#
_entry.id   AF-A0A958L8Y7-F1
#
_cell.length_a   1.000
_cell.length_b   1.000
_cell.length_c   1.000
_cell.angle_alpha   90.00
_cell.angle_beta   90.00
_cell.angle_gamma   90.00
#
_symmetry.space_group_name_H-M   'P 1'
#
loop_
_entity.id
_entity.type
_entity.pdbx_description
1 polymer ?
#
loop_
_entity_poly.entity_id
_entity_poly.type
_entity_poly.pdbx_seq_one_letter_code
_entity_poly.pdbx_strand_id
1 'polypeptide(L)'
;VDHTVEGSYASVCADFARRHNEKDIICQAIRCHNEEVEARSILDHLVQAAYNLTQARPGAKRNSMESYVRRLEDLESIGNSFDGVSRTFAIQAGKEVRVLVDSAKITDDQSKMLVRDIARKIERELNYQGQVKVTVVRETRIVEHAR
;
A
#
# COMPACT_ATOMS: atom_id res chain seq x y z
N VAL A 1 -0.98 -5.28 -20.03
CA VAL A 1 0.19 -4.40 -19.83
C VAL A 1 0.78 -4.84 -18.50
N ASP A 2 1.93 -5.49 -18.56
CA ASP A 2 2.54 -6.13 -17.41
C ASP A 2 3.23 -5.10 -16.51
N HIS A 3 3.43 -5.44 -15.24
CA HIS A 3 3.96 -4.58 -14.16
C HIS A 3 5.47 -4.26 -14.29
N THR A 4 6.08 -4.55 -15.44
CA THR A 4 7.52 -4.46 -15.73
C THR A 4 7.88 -3.23 -16.56
N VAL A 5 6.89 -2.45 -17.01
CA VAL A 5 7.12 -1.26 -17.84
C VAL A 5 7.20 -0.01 -16.96
N GLU A 6 8.34 0.68 -17.00
CA GLU A 6 8.55 1.95 -16.30
C GLU A 6 7.64 3.06 -16.85
N GLY A 7 7.03 3.83 -15.94
CA GLY A 7 6.15 4.96 -16.25
C GLY A 7 4.76 4.82 -15.62
N SER A 8 3.98 5.91 -15.67
CA SER A 8 2.57 5.85 -15.29
C SER A 8 1.80 4.95 -16.25
N TYR A 9 0.74 4.29 -15.76
CA TYR A 9 -0.16 3.52 -16.61
C TYR A 9 -0.70 4.36 -17.77
N ALA A 10 -0.99 5.64 -17.55
CA ALA A 10 -1.47 6.55 -18.59
C ALA A 10 -0.43 6.74 -19.71
N SER A 11 0.85 6.94 -19.35
CA SER A 11 1.92 7.08 -20.34
C SER A 11 2.20 5.77 -21.09
N VAL A 12 2.22 4.63 -20.37
CA VAL A 12 2.46 3.32 -20.98
C VAL A 12 1.35 2.96 -21.96
N CYS A 13 0.09 3.22 -21.62
CA CYS A 13 -1.05 2.98 -22.52
C CYS A 13 -1.04 3.91 -23.74
N ALA A 14 -0.66 5.18 -23.57
CA ALA A 14 -0.52 6.11 -24.69
C ALA A 14 0.58 5.68 -25.67
N ASP A 15 1.72 5.20 -25.14
CA ASP A 15 2.82 4.73 -25.97
C ASP A 15 2.50 3.39 -26.63
N PHE A 16 1.76 2.51 -25.94
CA PHE A 16 1.21 1.30 -26.55
C PHE A 16 0.29 1.63 -27.73
N ALA A 17 -0.67 2.53 -27.56
CA ALA A 17 -1.55 2.98 -28.63
C ALA A 17 -0.76 3.57 -29.82
N ARG A 18 0.26 4.40 -29.53
CA ARG A 18 1.14 4.97 -30.56
C ARG A 18 1.88 3.89 -31.36
N ARG A 19 2.38 2.83 -30.71
CA ARG A 19 3.03 1.69 -31.40
C ARG A 19 2.09 0.95 -32.35
N HIS A 20 0.78 1.06 -32.14
CA HIS A 20 -0.26 0.51 -33.00
C HIS A 20 -0.80 1.51 -34.05
N ASN A 21 -0.07 2.60 -34.33
CA ASN A 21 -0.42 3.63 -35.30
C ASN A 21 -1.71 4.41 -34.97
N GLU A 22 -2.07 4.51 -33.69
CA GLU A 22 -3.14 5.42 -33.28
C GLU A 22 -2.75 6.88 -33.49
N LYS A 23 -3.76 7.73 -33.75
CA LYS A 23 -3.54 9.17 -33.98
C LYS A 23 -3.02 9.83 -32.71
N ASP A 24 -2.20 10.86 -32.86
CA ASP A 24 -1.59 11.56 -31.73
C ASP A 24 -2.62 12.20 -30.79
N ILE A 25 -3.76 12.67 -31.33
CA ILE A 25 -4.89 13.17 -30.53
C ILE A 25 -5.49 12.09 -29.62
N ILE A 26 -5.51 10.83 -30.06
CA ILE A 26 -5.99 9.69 -29.26
C ILE A 26 -4.95 9.35 -28.18
N CYS A 27 -3.67 9.30 -28.56
CA CYS A 27 -2.58 9.04 -27.62
C CYS A 27 -2.50 10.12 -26.52
N GLN A 28 -2.72 11.39 -26.89
CA GLN A 28 -2.78 12.51 -25.94
C GLN A 28 -3.96 12.35 -24.97
N ALA A 29 -5.16 12.08 -25.48
CA ALA A 29 -6.34 11.88 -24.64
C ALA A 29 -6.16 10.69 -23.66
N ILE A 30 -5.52 9.60 -24.11
CA ILE A 30 -5.13 8.49 -23.22
C ILE A 30 -4.09 8.94 -22.20
N ARG A 31 -3.16 9.82 -22.53
CA ARG A 31 -2.10 10.24 -21.60
C ARG A 31 -2.62 11.19 -20.51
N CYS A 32 -3.56 12.08 -20.83
CA CYS A 32 -4.05 13.09 -19.90
C CYS A 32 -5.32 12.69 -19.13
N HIS A 33 -5.88 11.49 -19.36
CA HIS A 33 -7.20 11.10 -18.82
C HIS A 33 -7.31 11.15 -17.29
N ASN A 34 -6.19 11.02 -16.57
CA ASN A 34 -6.11 11.07 -15.10
C ASN A 34 -5.44 12.35 -14.57
N GLU A 35 -5.36 13.39 -15.40
CA GLU A 35 -4.85 14.73 -15.05
C GLU A 35 -3.34 14.81 -14.73
N GLU A 36 -2.55 13.77 -15.00
CA GLU A 36 -1.07 13.82 -14.90
C GLU A 36 -0.43 14.74 -15.95
N VAL A 37 -1.12 14.92 -17.08
CA VAL A 37 -0.72 15.80 -18.19
C VAL A 37 -1.88 16.76 -18.47
N GLU A 38 -1.55 18.00 -18.78
CA GLU A 38 -2.52 19.04 -19.12
C GLU A 38 -3.37 18.66 -20.35
N ALA A 39 -4.68 18.81 -20.23
CA ALA A 39 -5.63 18.66 -21.34
C ALA A 39 -5.52 19.85 -22.29
N ARG A 40 -5.47 19.57 -23.59
CA ARG A 40 -5.28 20.59 -24.65
C ARG A 40 -6.40 20.60 -25.69
N SER A 41 -7.31 19.63 -25.62
CA SER A 41 -8.38 19.48 -26.60
C SER A 41 -9.74 19.18 -25.94
N ILE A 42 -10.82 19.38 -26.71
CA ILE A 42 -12.18 18.98 -26.28
C ILE A 42 -12.23 17.48 -26.03
N LEU A 43 -11.54 16.68 -26.85
CA LEU A 43 -11.49 15.22 -26.68
C LEU A 43 -10.87 14.85 -25.33
N ASP A 44 -9.79 15.52 -24.94
CA ASP A 44 -9.09 15.29 -23.67
C ASP A 44 -10.05 15.49 -22.49
N HIS A 45 -10.80 16.60 -22.49
CA HIS A 45 -11.78 16.89 -21.45
C HIS A 45 -12.95 15.91 -21.43
N LEU A 46 -13.43 15.45 -22.59
CA LEU A 46 -14.48 14.43 -22.67
C LEU A 46 -14.01 13.10 -22.09
N VAL A 47 -12.78 12.68 -22.41
CA VAL A 47 -12.18 11.45 -21.88
C VAL A 47 -11.93 11.56 -20.37
N GLN A 48 -11.43 12.70 -19.88
CA GLN A 48 -11.30 12.97 -18.45
C GLN A 48 -12.64 12.91 -17.71
N ALA A 49 -13.68 13.57 -18.25
CA ALA A 49 -15.01 13.53 -17.66
C ALA A 49 -15.56 12.11 -17.58
N ALA A 50 -15.40 11.32 -18.65
CA ALA A 50 -15.78 9.91 -18.67
C ALA A 50 -15.00 9.10 -17.62
N TYR A 51 -13.68 9.28 -17.54
CA TYR A 51 -12.85 8.63 -16.52
C TYR A 51 -13.31 8.97 -15.10
N ASN A 52 -13.49 10.25 -14.79
CA ASN A 52 -13.91 10.73 -13.48
C ASN A 52 -15.29 10.16 -13.08
N LEU A 53 -16.24 10.09 -14.03
CA LEU A 53 -17.53 9.41 -13.80
C LEU A 53 -17.37 7.93 -13.46
N THR A 54 -16.44 7.22 -14.13
CA THR A 54 -16.21 5.80 -13.81
C THR A 54 -15.62 5.61 -12.42
N GLN A 55 -14.79 6.54 -11.95
CA GLN A 55 -14.15 6.52 -10.63
C GLN A 55 -15.10 6.94 -9.50
N ALA A 56 -16.12 7.76 -9.79
CA ALA A 56 -17.13 8.18 -8.84
C ALA A 56 -18.14 7.07 -8.46
N ARG A 57 -18.15 5.93 -9.18
CA ARG A 57 -19.09 4.84 -8.93
C ARG A 57 -18.86 4.21 -7.54
N PRO A 58 -19.91 4.01 -6.72
CA PRO A 58 -19.83 3.32 -5.43
C PRO A 58 -19.37 1.86 -5.56
N GLY A 59 -18.06 1.63 -5.63
CA GLY A 59 -17.51 0.31 -5.98
C GLY A 59 -16.15 0.37 -6.66
N ALA A 60 -15.90 1.43 -7.44
CA ALA A 60 -14.63 1.62 -8.16
C ALA A 60 -13.40 1.59 -7.23
N LYS A 61 -13.59 1.99 -5.96
CA LYS A 61 -12.59 1.93 -4.89
C LYS A 61 -12.95 0.97 -3.74
N ARG A 62 -14.06 0.22 -3.82
CA ARG A 62 -14.47 -0.68 -2.71
C ARG A 62 -13.60 -1.92 -2.62
N ASN A 63 -13.27 -2.54 -3.75
CA ASN A 63 -12.38 -3.70 -3.79
C ASN A 63 -10.98 -3.37 -3.24
N SER A 64 -10.53 -2.11 -3.37
CA SER A 64 -9.28 -1.65 -2.77
C SER A 64 -9.39 -1.43 -1.26
N MET A 65 -10.57 -1.09 -0.73
CA MET A 65 -10.74 -0.85 0.71
C MET A 65 -10.74 -2.16 1.49
N GLU A 66 -11.48 -3.17 1.02
CA GLU A 66 -11.52 -4.48 1.70
C GLU A 66 -10.16 -5.19 1.62
N SER A 67 -9.52 -5.17 0.45
CA SER A 67 -8.16 -5.72 0.31
C SER A 67 -7.12 -4.94 1.13
N TYR A 68 -7.30 -3.62 1.28
CA TYR A 68 -6.47 -2.81 2.17
C TYR A 68 -6.66 -3.18 3.65
N VAL A 69 -7.90 -3.36 4.12
CA VAL A 69 -8.18 -3.79 5.49
C VAL A 69 -7.60 -5.18 5.75
N ARG A 70 -7.91 -6.16 4.89
CA ARG A 70 -7.35 -7.52 5.00
C ARG A 70 -5.83 -7.51 5.04
N ARG A 71 -5.20 -6.68 4.22
CA ARG A 71 -3.75 -6.53 4.22
C ARG A 71 -3.20 -5.99 5.54
N LEU A 72 -3.85 -5.00 6.16
CA LEU A 72 -3.43 -4.51 7.48
C LEU A 72 -3.59 -5.61 8.53
N GLU A 73 -4.69 -6.34 8.48
CA GLU A 73 -4.95 -7.49 9.36
C GLU A 73 -3.90 -8.59 9.17
N ASP A 74 -3.48 -8.89 7.94
CA ASP A 74 -2.44 -9.86 7.64
C ASP A 74 -1.08 -9.43 8.24
N LEU A 75 -0.70 -8.15 8.07
CA LEU A 75 0.53 -7.59 8.67
C LEU A 75 0.50 -7.70 10.21
N GLU A 76 -0.64 -7.40 10.82
CA GLU A 76 -0.80 -7.51 12.28
C GLU A 76 -0.78 -8.96 12.74
N SER A 77 -1.42 -9.86 12.00
CA SER A 77 -1.46 -11.31 12.26
C SER A 77 -0.06 -11.92 12.21
N ILE A 78 0.76 -11.54 11.21
CA ILE A 78 2.16 -11.97 11.11
C ILE A 78 2.93 -11.59 12.38
N GLY A 79 2.85 -10.32 12.82
CA GLY A 79 3.52 -9.88 14.04
C GLY A 79 3.01 -10.58 15.30
N ASN A 80 1.68 -10.74 15.42
CA ASN A 80 1.04 -11.41 16.55
C ASN A 80 1.33 -12.92 16.62
N SER A 81 1.78 -13.54 15.52
CA SER A 81 2.13 -14.97 15.50
C SER A 81 3.43 -15.32 16.23
N PHE A 82 4.23 -14.33 16.61
CA PHE A 82 5.49 -14.55 17.32
C PHE A 82 5.31 -14.59 18.83
N ASP A 83 6.02 -15.49 19.48
CA ASP A 83 5.97 -15.62 20.93
C ASP A 83 6.54 -14.38 21.64
N GLY A 84 5.91 -14.00 22.75
CA GLY A 84 6.24 -12.79 23.50
C GLY A 84 5.73 -11.47 22.90
N VAL A 85 5.08 -11.49 21.74
CA VAL A 85 4.35 -10.33 21.20
C VAL A 85 3.02 -10.17 21.93
N SER A 86 2.79 -8.99 22.48
CA SER A 86 1.52 -8.64 23.12
C SER A 86 0.49 -8.15 22.09
N ARG A 87 0.93 -7.25 21.20
CA ARG A 87 0.07 -6.70 20.15
C ARG A 87 0.91 -6.07 19.03
N THR A 88 0.44 -6.21 17.80
CA THR A 88 1.03 -5.59 16.62
C THR A 88 0.06 -4.60 16.00
N PHE A 89 0.57 -3.49 15.49
CA PHE A 89 -0.20 -2.46 14.80
C PHE A 89 0.42 -2.16 13.44
N ALA A 90 -0.39 -2.20 12.38
CA ALA A 90 0.00 -1.70 11.08
C ALA A 90 -0.34 -0.21 10.96
N ILE A 91 0.69 0.64 10.90
CA ILE A 91 0.58 2.11 10.90
C ILE A 91 0.90 2.63 9.49
N GLN A 92 0.41 3.85 9.18
CA GLN A 92 0.74 4.57 7.95
C GLN A 92 0.45 3.74 6.69
N ALA A 93 -0.77 3.19 6.62
CA ALA A 93 -1.19 2.35 5.49
C ALA A 93 -0.35 1.08 5.30
N GLY A 94 0.17 0.52 6.40
CA GLY A 94 0.97 -0.70 6.38
C GLY A 94 2.41 -0.48 5.88
N LYS A 95 2.89 0.76 5.86
CA LYS A 95 4.30 1.10 5.62
C LYS A 95 5.16 0.98 6.87
N GLU A 96 4.53 1.03 8.05
CA GLU A 96 5.19 0.77 9.33
C GLU A 96 4.40 -0.30 10.09
N VAL A 97 5.10 -1.23 10.72
CA VAL A 97 4.54 -2.21 11.64
C VAL A 97 5.18 -2.00 13.00
N ARG A 98 4.36 -1.75 14.01
CA ARG A 98 4.81 -1.54 15.39
C ARG A 98 4.38 -2.71 16.26
N VAL A 99 5.34 -3.36 16.87
CA VAL A 99 5.17 -4.59 17.64
C VAL A 99 5.43 -4.26 19.10
N LEU A 100 4.42 -4.44 19.95
CA LEU A 100 4.53 -4.26 21.39
C LEU A 100 4.87 -5.60 22.05
N VAL A 101 5.90 -5.59 22.88
CA VAL A 101 6.32 -6.75 23.66
C VAL A 101 6.40 -6.38 25.14
N ASP A 102 6.15 -7.35 26.00
CA ASP A 102 6.29 -7.18 27.45
C ASP A 102 7.78 -7.19 27.84
N SER A 103 8.22 -6.12 28.50
CA SER A 103 9.60 -5.99 28.99
C SER A 103 10.03 -7.12 29.92
N ALA A 104 9.10 -7.75 30.64
CA ALA A 104 9.38 -8.83 31.58
C ALA A 104 9.62 -10.19 30.89
N LYS A 105 9.10 -10.38 29.67
CA LYS A 105 9.17 -11.65 28.93
C LYS A 105 10.26 -11.68 27.88
N ILE A 106 10.51 -10.53 27.25
CA ILE A 106 11.44 -10.39 26.12
C ILE A 106 12.59 -9.46 26.54
N THR A 107 13.84 -9.92 26.35
CA THR A 107 15.05 -9.12 26.59
C THR A 107 15.39 -8.20 25.41
N ASP A 108 16.36 -7.30 25.58
CA ASP A 108 16.82 -6.42 24.48
C ASP A 108 17.40 -7.20 23.31
N ASP A 109 18.19 -8.24 23.58
CA ASP A 109 18.79 -9.05 22.51
C ASP A 109 17.74 -9.91 21.80
N GLN A 110 16.77 -10.46 22.54
CA GLN A 110 15.62 -11.13 21.93
C GLN A 110 14.79 -10.18 21.06
N SER A 111 14.62 -8.91 21.48
CA SER A 111 13.91 -7.90 20.69
C SER A 111 14.61 -7.60 19.36
N LYS A 112 15.95 -7.58 19.34
CA LYS A 112 16.75 -7.42 18.10
C LYS A 112 16.60 -8.61 17.15
N MET A 113 16.45 -9.82 17.69
CA MET A 113 16.18 -11.00 16.87
C MET A 113 14.75 -10.96 16.33
N LEU A 114 13.78 -10.69 17.20
CA LEU A 114 12.36 -10.63 16.89
C LEU A 114 12.06 -9.63 15.76
N VAL A 115 12.63 -8.41 15.80
CA VAL A 115 12.41 -7.42 14.74
C VAL A 115 12.90 -7.92 13.37
N ARG A 116 14.03 -8.64 13.34
CA ARG A 116 14.60 -9.22 12.10
C ARG A 116 13.80 -10.42 11.60
N ASP A 117 13.25 -11.22 12.50
CA ASP A 117 12.43 -12.38 12.15
C ASP A 117 11.07 -11.94 11.60
N ILE A 118 10.43 -10.95 12.22
CA ILE A 118 9.18 -10.36 11.74
C ILE A 118 9.38 -9.73 10.36
N ALA A 119 10.42 -8.91 10.18
CA ALA A 119 10.72 -8.29 8.89
C ALA A 119 10.90 -9.34 7.77
N ARG A 120 11.65 -10.41 8.03
CA ARG A 120 11.84 -11.52 7.07
C ARG A 120 10.57 -12.29 6.78
N LYS A 121 9.70 -12.48 7.78
CA LYS A 121 8.42 -13.18 7.57
C LYS A 121 7.46 -12.35 6.72
N ILE A 122 7.37 -11.04 6.99
CA ILE A 122 6.60 -10.09 6.15
C ILE A 122 7.10 -10.14 4.70
N GLU A 123 8.41 -10.08 4.48
CA GLU A 123 9.00 -10.14 3.13
C GLU A 123 8.68 -11.45 2.37
N ARG A 124 8.57 -12.58 3.09
CA ARG A 124 8.28 -13.89 2.50
C ARG A 124 6.81 -14.13 2.22
N GLU A 125 5.94 -13.74 3.15
CA GLU A 125 4.50 -14.06 3.08
C GLU A 125 3.71 -12.99 2.33
N LEU A 126 4.15 -11.75 2.38
CA LEU A 126 3.54 -10.64 1.65
C LEU A 126 4.50 -10.23 0.54
N ASN A 127 4.13 -10.50 -0.71
CA ASN A 127 4.78 -9.93 -1.89
C ASN A 127 4.54 -8.42 -1.91
N TYR A 128 5.26 -7.69 -1.06
CA TYR A 128 5.06 -6.29 -0.85
C TYR A 128 5.99 -5.47 -1.74
N GLN A 129 5.40 -4.59 -2.55
CA GLN A 129 6.16 -3.60 -3.31
C GLN A 129 6.53 -2.44 -2.39
N GLY A 130 7.79 -2.40 -1.97
CA GLY A 130 8.38 -1.33 -1.17
C GLY A 130 8.92 -1.81 0.18
N GLN A 131 9.43 -0.87 0.97
CA GLN A 131 9.97 -1.17 2.29
C GLN A 131 8.88 -1.05 3.36
N VAL A 132 8.80 -2.04 4.26
CA VAL A 132 8.04 -1.95 5.51
C VAL A 132 9.01 -1.71 6.65
N LYS A 133 8.80 -0.64 7.40
CA LYS A 133 9.58 -0.39 8.62
C LYS A 133 8.99 -1.19 9.78
N VAL A 134 9.76 -2.10 10.36
CA VAL A 134 9.34 -2.84 11.56
C VAL A 134 9.99 -2.23 12.79
N THR A 135 9.19 -1.90 13.80
CA THR A 135 9.66 -1.33 15.08
C THR A 135 9.13 -2.18 16.22
N VAL A 136 10.03 -2.74 17.04
CA VAL A 136 9.65 -3.40 18.29
C VAL A 136 9.77 -2.40 19.43
N VAL A 137 8.73 -2.28 20.23
CA VAL A 137 8.69 -1.45 21.43
C VAL A 137 8.49 -2.35 22.63
N ARG A 138 9.48 -2.37 23.52
CA ARG A 138 9.36 -3.01 24.83
C ARG A 138 8.65 -2.04 25.76
N GLU A 139 7.53 -2.44 26.34
CA GLU A 139 6.71 -1.59 27.20
C GLU A 139 6.49 -2.27 28.56
N THR A 140 6.51 -1.47 29.63
CA THR A 140 5.99 -1.83 30.95
C THR A 140 4.75 -0.99 31.20
N ARG A 141 3.58 -1.61 31.39
CA ARG A 141 2.34 -0.90 31.71
C ARG A 141 2.02 -1.03 33.19
N ILE A 142 1.89 0.12 33.85
CA ILE A 142 1.38 0.24 35.22
C ILE A 142 0.09 1.06 35.11
N VAL A 143 -1.03 0.48 35.53
CA VAL A 143 -2.36 1.10 35.42
C VAL A 143 -2.94 1.22 36.82
N GLU A 144 -3.33 2.44 37.19
CA GLU A 144 -4.04 2.73 38.44
C GLU A 144 -5.35 3.44 38.09
N HIS A 145 -6.45 3.04 38.73
CA HIS A 145 -7.76 3.62 38.50
C HIS A 145 -8.14 4.52 39.66
N ALA A 146 -8.31 5.82 39.40
CA ALA A 146 -8.95 6.72 40.34
C ALA A 146 -10.45 6.39 40.42
N ARG A 147 -11.01 6.43 41.63
CA ARG A 147 -12.46 6.46 41.87
C ARG A 147 -12.89 7.88 42.19
#